data_AF-N6WG00-F1
#
_entry.id   AF-N6WG00-F1
#
_cell.length_a   1.000
_cell.length_b   1.000
_cell.length_c   1.000
_cell.angle_alpha   90.00
_cell.angle_beta   90.00
_cell.angle_gamma   90.00
#
_symmetry.space_group_name_H-M   'P 1'
#
loop_
_entity.id
_entity.type
_entity.pdbx_description
1 polymer ?
#
loop_
_entity_poly.entity_id
_entity_poly.type
_entity_poly.pdbx_seq_one_letter_code
_entity_poly.pdbx_strand_id
1 'polypeptide(L)'
;MNGIFTPRSGTSFVGALTRRRRKDSSSSQGSAAPSADIARHSGAERFARARMSTMTFAETGHSSRTLSLSDIVAGHKFSAGKATLRLREILERLACGGWPGFLDEMTPTLLEGFRDYLSSLVEVELATGIGTGREPVRVRRLLVALARGVSTEISISTLASDEGLTSETVSSYLAALTWVFAIEDPPA
;
A
#
# COMPACT_ATOMS: atom_id res chain seq x y z
N MET A 1 11.19 8.47 34.26
CA MET A 1 12.23 8.46 33.20
C MET A 1 11.57 7.93 31.94
N ASN A 2 11.46 8.82 30.96
CA ASN A 2 10.45 8.78 29.90
C ASN A 2 10.90 7.88 28.75
N GLY A 3 10.07 6.89 28.43
CA GLY A 3 10.16 6.10 27.22
C GLY A 3 9.59 6.87 26.03
N ILE A 4 10.38 6.90 24.97
CA ILE A 4 10.17 7.59 23.69
C ILE A 4 9.01 6.91 22.94
N PHE A 5 7.95 7.66 22.65
CA PHE A 5 6.83 7.21 21.83
C PHE A 5 7.05 7.70 20.39
N THR A 6 7.42 6.79 19.48
CA THR A 6 7.44 7.04 18.03
C THR A 6 6.14 6.49 17.42
N PRO A 7 5.31 7.28 16.74
CA PRO A 7 4.19 6.74 15.98
C PRO A 7 4.74 6.17 14.66
N ARG A 8 4.84 4.84 14.58
CA ARG A 8 5.19 4.13 13.34
C ARG A 8 3.95 3.41 12.84
N SER A 9 3.06 4.16 12.19
CA SER A 9 1.91 3.60 11.47
C SER A 9 2.41 2.97 10.18
N GLY A 10 2.32 1.65 10.07
CA GLY A 10 3.07 0.90 9.08
C GLY A 10 2.23 0.03 8.16
N THR A 11 1.92 0.59 6.97
CA THR A 11 1.42 -0.10 5.76
C THR A 11 2.28 -1.29 5.38
N SER A 12 1.65 -2.38 4.95
CA SER A 12 2.32 -3.63 4.74
C SER A 12 2.28 -4.16 3.34
N PHE A 13 3.47 -4.19 2.80
CA PHE A 13 3.77 -4.80 1.54
C PHE A 13 5.04 -5.64 1.68
N VAL A 14 5.04 -6.84 1.08
CA VAL A 14 6.22 -7.72 1.03
C VAL A 14 6.98 -7.40 -0.25
N GLY A 15 8.01 -6.56 -0.14
CA GLY A 15 8.92 -6.26 -1.25
C GLY A 15 10.12 -7.21 -1.26
N ALA A 16 10.41 -7.84 -2.41
CA ALA A 16 11.67 -8.55 -2.64
C ALA A 16 12.77 -7.54 -3.02
N LEU A 17 13.71 -7.28 -2.11
CA LEU A 17 14.85 -6.40 -2.36
C LEU A 17 15.99 -7.19 -3.03
N THR A 18 16.01 -7.21 -4.36
CA THR A 18 17.13 -7.80 -5.12
C THR A 18 18.24 -6.78 -5.30
N ARG A 19 19.47 -7.12 -4.92
CA ARG A 19 20.66 -6.28 -5.12
C ARG A 19 20.92 -6.14 -6.64
N ARG A 20 20.68 -4.97 -7.24
CA ARG A 20 20.80 -4.73 -8.69
C ARG A 20 22.20 -5.10 -9.22
N ARG A 21 22.26 -6.04 -10.18
CA ARG A 21 23.20 -5.98 -11.31
C ARG A 21 22.41 -5.64 -12.59
N ARG A 22 23.12 -5.13 -13.60
CA ARG A 22 22.61 -4.57 -14.86
C ARG A 22 21.55 -5.44 -15.57
N LYS A 23 20.73 -4.73 -16.36
CA LYS A 23 19.44 -5.07 -16.95
C LYS A 23 19.59 -5.98 -18.16
N ASP A 24 19.35 -7.28 -17.98
CA ASP A 24 19.30 -8.27 -19.05
C ASP A 24 18.16 -9.28 -18.76
N SER A 25 17.16 -9.30 -19.65
CA SER A 25 16.12 -10.34 -19.87
C SER A 25 14.95 -10.56 -18.88
N SER A 26 13.80 -10.73 -19.52
CA SER A 26 12.49 -11.20 -19.09
C SER A 26 12.46 -12.13 -17.86
N SER A 27 11.74 -11.72 -16.82
CA SER A 27 11.27 -12.63 -15.78
C SER A 27 9.77 -12.49 -15.61
N SER A 28 9.01 -13.45 -16.12
CA SER A 28 7.65 -13.71 -15.64
C SER A 28 7.76 -14.25 -14.22
N GLN A 29 7.42 -13.44 -13.22
CA GLN A 29 7.28 -13.90 -11.84
C GLN A 29 5.79 -14.02 -11.56
N GLY A 30 5.29 -15.26 -11.62
CA GLY A 30 3.97 -15.60 -11.13
C GLY A 30 3.90 -15.30 -9.64
N SER A 31 3.05 -14.35 -9.27
CA SER A 31 2.64 -14.07 -7.90
C SER A 31 1.75 -15.22 -7.43
N ALA A 32 2.36 -16.27 -6.88
CA ALA A 32 1.65 -17.31 -6.15
C ALA A 32 2.09 -17.24 -4.69
N ALA A 33 1.14 -16.97 -3.79
CA ALA A 33 1.36 -17.08 -2.36
C ALA A 33 1.83 -18.51 -2.04
N PRO A 34 3.00 -18.70 -1.39
CA PRO A 34 3.56 -20.03 -1.23
C PRO A 34 2.78 -20.82 -0.19
N SER A 35 2.40 -22.06 -0.54
CA SER A 35 2.10 -23.09 0.45
C SER A 35 3.37 -23.39 1.25
N ALA A 36 3.23 -23.57 2.57
CA ALA A 36 4.32 -23.60 3.54
C ALA A 36 5.34 -24.75 3.38
N ASP A 37 5.19 -25.64 2.39
CA ASP A 37 5.87 -26.94 2.37
C ASP A 37 7.07 -27.04 1.40
N ILE A 38 7.44 -25.97 0.68
CA ILE A 38 8.52 -26.00 -0.35
C ILE A 38 9.83 -25.37 0.18
N ALA A 39 9.93 -25.10 1.49
CA ALA A 39 11.00 -24.30 2.07
C ALA A 39 12.35 -25.02 2.30
N ARG A 40 12.59 -26.23 1.77
CA ARG A 40 13.80 -27.00 2.13
C ARG A 40 14.98 -26.94 1.15
N HIS A 41 14.81 -26.53 -0.11
CA HIS A 41 15.94 -26.43 -1.07
C HIS A 41 15.89 -25.23 -2.05
N SER A 42 15.01 -24.25 -1.83
CA SER A 42 14.98 -23.05 -2.66
C SER A 42 16.15 -22.13 -2.30
N GLY A 43 16.76 -21.44 -3.28
CA GLY A 43 17.82 -20.43 -3.10
C GLY A 43 17.40 -19.17 -2.31
N ALA A 44 16.59 -19.37 -1.28
CA ALA A 44 15.95 -18.40 -0.40
C ALA A 44 16.96 -17.58 0.41
N GLU A 45 18.19 -18.05 0.59
CA GLU A 45 19.26 -17.25 1.22
C GLU A 45 19.62 -15.98 0.43
N ARG A 46 19.25 -15.88 -0.87
CA ARG A 46 19.53 -14.70 -1.70
C ARG A 46 18.43 -13.63 -1.65
N PHE A 47 17.30 -13.92 -1.01
CA PHE A 47 16.14 -13.04 -0.97
C PHE A 47 15.79 -12.66 0.45
N ALA A 48 16.12 -11.43 0.83
CA ALA A 48 15.59 -10.83 2.03
C ALA A 48 14.15 -10.33 1.75
N ARG A 49 13.21 -10.73 2.60
CA ARG A 49 11.85 -10.19 2.61
C ARG A 49 11.79 -9.12 3.68
N ALA A 50 11.32 -7.93 3.31
CA ALA A 50 11.10 -6.83 4.24
C ALA A 50 9.66 -6.34 4.11
N ARG A 51 9.01 -6.11 5.25
CA ARG A 51 7.74 -5.39 5.32
C ARG A 51 8.06 -3.91 5.21
N MET A 52 7.50 -3.24 4.21
CA MET A 52 7.72 -1.82 3.97
C MET A 52 6.40 -1.06 3.92
N SER A 53 6.41 0.12 4.52
CA SER A 53 5.34 1.11 4.38
C SER A 53 5.64 2.05 3.22
N THR A 54 4.64 2.81 2.80
CA THR A 54 4.83 3.83 1.77
C THR A 54 5.83 4.88 2.26
N MET A 55 6.77 5.24 1.39
CA MET A 55 7.71 6.30 1.70
C MET A 55 7.00 7.66 1.75
N THR A 56 7.31 8.43 2.78
CA THR A 56 6.86 9.82 2.93
C THR A 56 7.52 10.74 1.90
N PHE A 57 6.93 11.92 1.68
CA PHE A 57 7.60 12.98 0.89
C PHE A 57 8.94 13.40 1.50
N ALA A 58 9.11 13.25 2.81
CA ALA A 58 10.41 13.43 3.44
C ALA A 58 11.39 12.37 2.92
N GLU A 59 11.08 11.08 3.03
CA GLU A 59 11.97 9.98 2.62
C GLU A 59 12.31 9.97 1.13
N THR A 60 11.35 10.35 0.28
CA THR A 60 11.55 10.47 -1.18
C THR A 60 12.27 11.76 -1.60
N GLY A 61 12.60 12.66 -0.65
CA GLY A 61 13.34 13.90 -0.93
C GLY A 61 12.50 15.01 -1.55
N HIS A 62 11.17 14.92 -1.46
CA HIS A 62 10.23 15.89 -2.01
C HIS A 62 9.65 16.87 -0.98
N SER A 63 9.90 16.65 0.30
CA SER A 63 9.61 17.60 1.38
C SER A 63 10.82 18.48 1.68
N SER A 64 10.58 19.75 2.00
CA SER A 64 11.60 20.66 2.50
C SER A 64 12.13 20.26 3.88
N ARG A 65 11.37 19.43 4.64
CA ARG A 65 11.67 19.02 6.03
C ARG A 65 11.94 20.22 6.97
N THR A 66 11.40 21.40 6.65
CA THR A 66 11.61 22.64 7.39
C THR A 66 10.69 22.81 8.60
N LEU A 67 9.66 21.96 8.73
CA LEU A 67 8.68 21.99 9.81
C LEU A 67 8.55 20.59 10.39
N SER A 68 8.48 20.50 11.72
CA SER A 68 8.21 19.28 12.46
C SER A 68 6.95 19.43 13.30
N LEU A 69 6.12 18.38 13.37
CA LEU A 69 4.94 18.36 14.23
C LEU A 69 5.33 18.40 15.73
N SER A 70 6.45 17.77 16.11
CA SER A 70 6.96 17.83 17.48
C SER A 70 7.23 19.26 17.92
N ASP A 71 7.80 20.05 17.01
CA ASP A 71 8.19 21.42 17.30
C ASP A 71 6.96 22.32 17.41
N ILE A 72 5.92 21.99 16.62
CA ILE A 72 4.61 22.63 16.71
C ILE A 72 3.98 22.40 18.08
N VAL A 73 3.96 21.14 18.54
CA VAL A 73 3.41 20.79 19.85
C VAL A 73 4.23 21.41 20.99
N ALA A 74 5.55 21.54 20.82
CA ALA A 74 6.43 22.21 21.78
C ALA A 74 6.28 23.74 21.81
N GLY A 75 5.46 24.33 20.94
CA GLY A 75 5.19 25.77 20.91
C GLY A 75 6.33 26.60 20.32
N HIS A 76 7.22 26.00 19.54
CA HIS A 76 8.24 26.77 18.81
C HIS A 76 7.58 27.73 17.81
N LYS A 77 8.29 28.80 17.43
CA LYS A 77 7.83 29.69 16.36
C LYS A 77 8.37 29.19 15.03
N PHE A 78 7.52 29.16 14.01
CA PHE A 78 7.90 28.73 12.67
C PHE A 78 7.45 29.75 11.63
N SER A 79 8.21 29.84 10.55
CA SER A 79 7.80 30.54 9.34
C SER A 79 7.42 29.51 8.29
N ALA A 80 6.30 29.75 7.59
CA ALA A 80 5.90 28.88 6.50
C ALA A 80 6.97 28.93 5.38
N GLY A 81 7.58 27.78 5.11
CA GLY A 81 8.48 27.62 3.96
C GLY A 81 7.71 27.73 2.65
N LYS A 82 8.41 28.10 1.57
CA LYS A 82 7.80 28.10 0.24
C LYS A 82 7.52 26.66 -0.20
N ALA A 83 6.30 26.40 -0.66
CA ALA A 83 5.97 25.12 -1.27
C ALA A 83 6.84 24.89 -2.52
N THR A 84 7.57 23.77 -2.54
CA THR A 84 8.46 23.38 -3.64
C THR A 84 7.73 22.59 -4.72
N LEU A 85 6.62 21.92 -4.38
CA LEU A 85 5.82 21.13 -5.30
C LEU A 85 4.55 21.87 -5.74
N ARG A 86 4.20 21.73 -7.01
CA ARG A 86 2.91 22.11 -7.58
C ARG A 86 1.86 21.05 -7.26
N LEU A 87 0.59 21.44 -7.25
CA LEU A 87 -0.54 20.52 -7.00
C LEU A 87 -0.50 19.27 -7.88
N ARG A 88 -0.21 19.42 -9.18
CA ARG A 88 -0.09 18.30 -10.11
C ARG A 88 0.98 17.29 -9.67
N GLU A 89 2.14 17.79 -9.26
CA GLU A 89 3.26 16.94 -8.83
C GLU A 89 2.96 16.20 -7.52
N ILE A 90 2.13 16.80 -6.65
CA ILE A 90 1.61 16.15 -5.44
C ILE A 90 0.65 15.03 -5.82
N LEU A 91 -0.32 15.29 -6.71
CA LEU A 91 -1.31 14.30 -7.13
C LEU A 91 -0.66 13.10 -7.83
N GLU A 92 0.31 13.34 -8.72
CA GLU A 92 1.05 12.28 -9.40
C GLU A 92 1.80 11.39 -8.39
N ARG A 93 2.45 12.00 -7.40
CA ARG A 93 3.18 11.26 -6.35
C ARG A 93 2.24 10.51 -5.42
N LEU A 94 1.08 11.07 -5.09
CA LEU A 94 0.06 10.35 -4.31
C LEU A 94 -0.46 9.13 -5.08
N ALA A 95 -0.66 9.25 -6.39
CA ALA A 95 -1.14 8.16 -7.23
C ALA A 95 -0.09 7.05 -7.43
N CYS A 96 1.19 7.39 -7.48
CA CYS A 96 2.27 6.40 -7.59
C CYS A 96 2.68 5.79 -6.24
N GLY A 97 2.35 6.49 -5.14
CA GLY A 97 2.75 6.12 -3.80
C GLY A 97 4.27 6.26 -3.59
N GLY A 98 4.76 5.54 -2.57
CA GLY A 98 6.17 5.58 -2.16
C GLY A 98 6.94 4.31 -2.51
N TRP A 99 6.64 3.68 -3.65
CA TRP A 99 7.26 2.41 -4.04
C TRP A 99 8.69 2.62 -4.55
N PRO A 100 9.72 1.97 -3.97
CA PRO A 100 11.11 2.19 -4.33
C PRO A 100 11.42 1.95 -5.81
N GLY A 101 10.69 1.05 -6.46
CA GLY A 101 10.84 0.73 -7.88
C GLY A 101 10.37 1.82 -8.84
N PHE A 102 9.56 2.77 -8.37
CA PHE A 102 8.85 3.76 -9.19
C PHE A 102 9.17 5.22 -8.81
N LEU A 103 10.16 5.44 -7.94
CA LEU A 103 10.51 6.78 -7.44
C LEU A 103 10.91 7.76 -8.55
N ASP A 104 11.56 7.26 -9.61
CA ASP A 104 12.12 8.08 -10.69
C ASP A 104 11.26 8.06 -11.98
N GLU A 105 10.24 7.21 -12.06
CA GLU A 105 9.45 6.96 -13.28
C GLU A 105 7.96 7.23 -13.06
N MET A 106 7.57 8.51 -12.94
CA MET A 106 6.16 8.87 -13.01
C MET A 106 5.73 9.10 -14.46
N THR A 107 5.07 8.09 -15.04
CA THR A 107 4.51 8.17 -16.39
C THR A 107 3.04 7.76 -16.38
N PRO A 108 2.22 8.22 -17.34
CA PRO A 108 0.85 7.73 -17.50
C PRO A 108 0.76 6.20 -17.58
N THR A 109 1.75 5.57 -18.22
CA THR A 109 1.88 4.10 -18.33
C THR A 109 2.01 3.41 -16.97
N LEU A 110 2.66 4.04 -15.98
CA LEU A 110 2.74 3.50 -14.63
C LEU A 110 1.36 3.41 -13.97
N LEU A 111 0.52 4.44 -14.15
CA LEU A 111 -0.83 4.47 -13.59
C LEU A 111 -1.75 3.43 -14.23
N GLU A 112 -1.59 3.17 -15.53
CA GLU A 112 -2.26 2.05 -16.21
C GLU A 112 -1.81 0.71 -15.62
N GLY A 113 -0.51 0.53 -15.39
CA GLY A 113 0.03 -0.66 -14.72
C GLY A 113 -0.59 -0.91 -13.34
N PHE A 114 -0.83 0.14 -12.53
CA PHE A 114 -1.52 -0.02 -11.25
C PHE A 114 -2.99 -0.41 -11.39
N ARG A 115 -3.69 0.12 -12.41
CA ARG A 115 -5.09 -0.27 -12.69
C ARG A 115 -5.19 -1.72 -13.12
N ASP A 116 -4.26 -2.17 -13.96
CA ASP A 116 -4.18 -3.55 -14.41
C ASP A 116 -3.82 -4.48 -13.26
N TYR A 117 -2.88 -4.07 -12.39
CA TYR A 117 -2.55 -4.80 -11.17
C TYR A 117 -3.78 -4.97 -10.26
N LEU A 118 -4.52 -3.90 -9.96
CA LEU A 118 -5.74 -3.98 -9.14
C LEU A 118 -6.81 -4.85 -9.80
N SER A 119 -6.87 -4.85 -11.13
CA SER A 119 -7.80 -5.70 -11.88
C SER A 119 -7.44 -7.17 -11.75
N SER A 120 -6.16 -7.52 -11.95
CA SER A 120 -5.65 -8.87 -11.78
C SER A 120 -5.79 -9.36 -10.34
N LEU A 121 -5.54 -8.50 -9.35
CA LEU A 121 -5.73 -8.80 -7.93
C LEU A 121 -7.18 -9.25 -7.66
N VAL A 122 -8.15 -8.49 -8.15
CA VAL A 122 -9.57 -8.78 -7.89
C VAL A 122 -10.07 -9.98 -8.69
N GLU A 123 -9.70 -10.09 -9.96
CA GLU A 123 -10.28 -11.09 -10.86
C GLU A 123 -9.55 -12.44 -10.80
N VAL A 124 -8.26 -12.45 -10.46
CA VAL A 124 -7.42 -13.66 -10.49
C VAL A 124 -7.00 -14.08 -9.08
N GLU A 125 -6.32 -13.20 -8.33
CA GLU A 125 -5.73 -13.59 -7.04
C GLU A 125 -6.80 -13.85 -5.97
N LEU A 126 -7.79 -12.95 -5.84
CA LEU A 126 -8.88 -13.14 -4.88
C LEU A 126 -9.82 -14.30 -5.25
N ALA A 127 -9.95 -14.60 -6.53
CA ALA A 127 -10.75 -15.73 -7.00
C ALA A 127 -10.10 -17.08 -6.69
N THR A 128 -8.76 -17.14 -6.65
CA THR A 128 -7.99 -18.37 -6.46
C THR A 128 -7.61 -18.64 -5.00
N GLY A 129 -7.38 -17.60 -4.19
CA GLY A 129 -6.79 -17.74 -2.86
C GLY A 129 -7.73 -18.15 -1.72
N ILE A 130 -9.03 -17.80 -1.75
CA ILE A 130 -9.90 -17.84 -0.55
C ILE A 130 -11.32 -18.36 -0.85
N GLY A 131 -11.47 -19.14 -1.94
CA GLY A 131 -12.73 -19.77 -2.32
C GLY A 131 -13.56 -18.98 -3.34
N THR A 132 -14.36 -19.73 -4.09
CA THR A 132 -15.18 -19.25 -5.20
C THR A 132 -16.49 -18.66 -4.68
N GLY A 133 -16.82 -17.42 -5.05
CA GLY A 133 -18.08 -16.77 -4.65
C GLY A 133 -18.02 -15.26 -4.42
N ARG A 134 -16.84 -14.63 -4.54
CA ARG A 134 -16.70 -13.17 -4.48
C ARG A 134 -17.06 -12.58 -5.84
N GLU A 135 -17.90 -11.57 -5.83
CA GLU A 135 -18.31 -10.86 -7.04
C GLU A 135 -17.34 -9.69 -7.30
N PRO A 136 -16.59 -9.69 -8.42
CA PRO A 136 -15.52 -8.72 -8.69
C PRO A 136 -15.97 -7.26 -8.64
N VAL A 137 -17.18 -6.94 -9.12
CA VAL A 137 -17.67 -5.55 -9.14
C VAL A 137 -17.85 -5.03 -7.72
N ARG A 138 -18.44 -5.82 -6.81
CA ARG A 138 -18.61 -5.48 -5.39
C ARG A 138 -17.28 -5.34 -4.67
N VAL A 139 -16.29 -6.18 -4.98
CA VAL A 139 -14.94 -6.05 -4.39
C VAL A 139 -14.28 -4.75 -4.85
N ARG A 140 -14.36 -4.41 -6.14
CA ARG A 140 -13.83 -3.14 -6.66
C ARG A 140 -14.52 -1.93 -6.03
N ARG A 141 -15.84 -1.99 -5.86
CA ARG A 141 -16.61 -0.93 -5.20
C ARG A 141 -16.15 -0.73 -3.76
N LEU A 142 -15.98 -1.81 -3.01
CA LEU A 142 -15.46 -1.76 -1.64
C LEU A 142 -14.04 -1.15 -1.61
N LEU A 143 -13.15 -1.54 -2.53
CA LEU A 143 -11.81 -0.95 -2.64
C LEU A 143 -11.87 0.57 -2.88
N VAL A 144 -12.78 1.03 -3.75
CA VAL A 144 -12.97 2.46 -4.01
C VAL A 144 -13.54 3.17 -2.77
N ALA A 145 -14.47 2.56 -2.03
CA ALA A 145 -14.99 3.11 -0.79
C ALA A 145 -13.89 3.29 0.26
N LEU A 146 -13.05 2.26 0.44
CA LEU A 146 -11.87 2.32 1.32
C LEU A 146 -10.88 3.40 0.88
N ALA A 147 -10.62 3.52 -0.43
CA ALA A 147 -9.72 4.54 -0.97
C ALA A 147 -10.20 5.98 -0.74
N ARG A 148 -11.51 6.22 -0.62
CA ARG A 148 -12.05 7.54 -0.23
C ARG A 148 -11.87 7.84 1.24
N GLY A 149 -11.82 6.81 2.08
CA GLY A 149 -11.71 6.87 3.53
C GLY A 149 -10.31 6.71 4.08
N VAL A 150 -9.26 6.85 3.27
CA VAL A 150 -7.87 6.64 3.73
C VAL A 150 -7.59 7.49 4.96
N SER A 151 -7.00 6.86 5.98
CA SER A 151 -6.69 7.49 7.28
C SER A 151 -7.92 7.95 8.10
N THR A 152 -9.12 7.46 7.76
CA THR A 152 -10.36 7.68 8.53
C THR A 152 -10.92 6.35 8.99
N GLU A 153 -11.46 6.30 10.21
CA GLU A 153 -12.14 5.11 10.71
C GLU A 153 -13.53 5.00 10.07
N ILE A 154 -13.80 3.88 9.39
CA ILE A 154 -15.12 3.59 8.80
C ILE A 154 -15.61 2.25 9.35
N SER A 155 -16.80 2.25 9.95
CA SER A 155 -17.41 1.04 10.49
C SER A 155 -17.81 0.06 9.37
N ILE A 156 -17.77 -1.25 9.67
CA ILE A 156 -18.24 -2.29 8.75
C ILE A 156 -19.72 -2.06 8.38
N SER A 157 -20.56 -1.63 9.33
CA SER A 157 -21.97 -1.31 9.07
C SER A 157 -22.16 -0.15 8.09
N THR A 158 -21.29 0.86 8.15
CA THR A 158 -21.31 1.99 7.19
C THR A 158 -20.95 1.50 5.79
N LEU A 159 -19.85 0.73 5.66
CA LEU A 159 -19.45 0.14 4.37
C LEU A 159 -20.52 -0.79 3.79
N ALA A 160 -21.16 -1.60 4.65
CA ALA A 160 -22.23 -2.49 4.25
C ALA A 160 -23.44 -1.71 3.69
N SER A 161 -23.86 -0.65 4.39
CA SER A 161 -24.96 0.21 3.96
C SER A 161 -24.64 0.94 2.64
N ASP A 162 -23.48 1.57 2.55
CA ASP A 162 -23.09 2.39 1.39
C ASP A 162 -22.94 1.55 0.12
N GLU A 163 -22.43 0.32 0.24
CA GLU A 163 -22.19 -0.57 -0.89
C GLU A 163 -23.32 -1.57 -1.15
N GLY A 164 -24.39 -1.56 -0.34
CA GLY A 164 -25.52 -2.48 -0.47
C GLY A 164 -25.13 -3.94 -0.24
N LEU A 165 -24.24 -4.17 0.73
CA LEU A 165 -23.70 -5.49 1.11
C LEU A 165 -24.16 -5.87 2.52
N THR A 166 -24.06 -7.16 2.87
CA THR A 166 -24.21 -7.57 4.27
C THR A 166 -22.90 -7.37 5.02
N SER A 167 -22.97 -7.17 6.34
CA SER A 167 -21.77 -7.04 7.20
C SER A 167 -20.85 -8.26 7.09
N GLU A 168 -21.40 -9.46 6.93
CA GLU A 168 -20.65 -10.70 6.73
C GLU A 168 -19.90 -10.68 5.39
N THR A 169 -20.54 -10.16 4.34
CA THR A 169 -19.93 -10.03 3.01
C THR A 169 -18.76 -9.04 3.05
N VAL A 170 -18.96 -7.88 3.67
CA VAL A 170 -17.90 -6.88 3.86
C VAL A 170 -16.73 -7.49 4.65
N SER A 171 -17.02 -8.15 5.77
CA SER A 171 -15.98 -8.79 6.61
C SER A 171 -15.20 -9.85 5.84
N SER A 172 -15.88 -10.68 5.04
CA SER A 172 -15.25 -11.68 4.18
C SER A 172 -14.37 -11.06 3.09
N TYR A 173 -14.77 -9.92 2.54
CA TYR A 173 -13.98 -9.20 1.53
C TYR A 173 -12.76 -8.53 2.16
N LEU A 174 -12.92 -7.88 3.33
CA LEU A 174 -11.81 -7.27 4.06
C LEU A 174 -10.77 -8.31 4.49
N ALA A 175 -11.22 -9.44 5.03
CA ALA A 175 -10.33 -10.56 5.37
C ALA A 175 -9.55 -11.05 4.14
N ALA A 176 -10.22 -11.12 2.98
CA ALA A 176 -9.59 -11.56 1.76
C ALA A 176 -8.54 -10.57 1.23
N LEU A 177 -8.87 -9.27 1.23
CA LEU A 177 -7.95 -8.20 0.85
C LEU A 177 -6.75 -8.10 1.81
N THR A 178 -6.95 -8.37 3.10
CA THR A 178 -5.88 -8.40 4.10
C THR A 178 -4.93 -9.57 3.86
N TRP A 179 -5.48 -10.75 3.52
CA TRP A 179 -4.69 -11.95 3.25
C TRP A 179 -3.77 -11.80 2.03
N VAL A 180 -4.22 -11.12 0.97
CA VAL A 180 -3.38 -10.78 -0.19
C VAL A 180 -2.50 -9.53 0.04
N PHE A 181 -2.46 -8.97 1.24
CA PHE A 181 -1.73 -7.75 1.58
C PHE A 181 -2.13 -6.51 0.76
N ALA A 182 -3.38 -6.47 0.25
CA ALA A 182 -3.90 -5.31 -0.46
C ALA A 182 -4.35 -4.19 0.49
N ILE A 183 -4.80 -4.57 1.68
CA ILE A 183 -5.16 -3.65 2.76
C ILE A 183 -4.53 -4.13 4.07
N GLU A 184 -4.49 -3.23 5.03
CA GLU A 184 -4.14 -3.55 6.40
C GLU A 184 -4.88 -2.64 7.39
N ASP A 185 -4.98 -3.10 8.62
CA ASP A 185 -5.47 -2.28 9.71
C ASP A 185 -4.35 -1.35 10.20
N PRO A 186 -4.64 -0.05 10.41
CA PRO A 186 -3.68 0.84 11.03
C PRO A 186 -3.40 0.36 12.47
N PRO A 187 -2.16 0.55 12.98
CA PRO A 187 -1.88 0.23 14.37
C PRO A 187 -2.70 1.12 15.32
N ALA A 188 -3.11 0.51 16.44
CA ALA A 188 -3.86 1.15 17.51
C ALA A 188 -3.08 2.26 18.22
#